data_AF-A0A8H7J493-F1
#
_entry.id   AF-A0A8H7J493-F1
#
_cell.length_a   1.000
_cell.length_b   1.000
_cell.length_c   1.000
_cell.angle_alpha   90.00
_cell.angle_beta   90.00
_cell.angle_gamma   90.00
#
_symmetry.space_group_name_H-M   'P 1'
#
loop_
_entity.id
_entity.type
_entity.pdbx_description
1 polymer ?
#
loop_
_entity_poly.entity_id
_entity_poly.type
_entity_poly.pdbx_seq_one_letter_code
_entity_poly.pdbx_strand_id
1 'polypeptide(L)'
;MVIYHQRSPSPAPKPYGYGHPHNNIVGLQVIQYRSYQRDISVYHLHTHVLSFRLICTALQSQKEYLDKLTGFDPLHNLEVVEGDEISPGCIEAAYLPNVFHGHGSALAIRTKQEPGRVEWFIFSGPVDDTVLSQLVFTNGSWALQQNISLEDTRKIFDIVGYVEKGLATRTVKGANREHKGWHDSLCAAEERKKTLKLTWRGFGANLSAEHDKRRLKKMKESTDEQNGNWGGDTLIGDGKEKNAVSQRAGEADETNVGIRSRRLVGAKKTTHLRPNTANAMLPPQRP
;
A
#
# COMPACT_ATOMS: atom_id res chain seq x y z
N MET A 1 4.08 -30.07 -5.19
CA MET A 1 3.96 -30.49 -3.78
C MET A 1 5.20 -29.99 -3.05
N VAL A 2 5.11 -28.85 -2.39
CA VAL A 2 6.24 -28.20 -1.70
C VAL A 2 6.39 -28.81 -0.31
N ILE A 3 7.60 -29.25 0.05
CA ILE A 3 7.90 -29.88 1.35
C ILE A 3 8.68 -28.86 2.19
N TYR A 4 8.06 -28.33 3.24
CA TYR A 4 8.73 -27.40 4.16
C TYR A 4 9.37 -28.15 5.32
N HIS A 5 10.65 -27.85 5.61
CA HIS A 5 11.32 -28.29 6.83
C HIS A 5 10.87 -27.44 8.03
N GLN A 6 10.36 -28.10 9.09
CA GLN A 6 9.92 -27.43 10.31
C GLN A 6 11.12 -27.03 11.20
N ARG A 7 11.35 -25.73 11.38
CA ARG A 7 12.11 -25.23 12.54
C ARG A 7 11.35 -25.48 13.83
N SER A 8 12.11 -25.64 14.92
CA SER A 8 11.58 -25.85 16.28
C SER A 8 10.49 -24.83 16.62
N PRO A 9 9.37 -25.26 17.24
CA PRO A 9 8.19 -24.43 17.38
C PRO A 9 8.45 -23.24 18.30
N SER A 10 8.49 -22.03 17.72
CA SER A 10 8.10 -20.82 18.44
C SER A 10 6.71 -21.05 19.05
N PRO A 11 6.42 -20.59 20.28
CA PRO A 11 5.14 -20.84 20.94
C PRO A 11 4.00 -20.53 19.98
N ALA A 12 3.24 -21.57 19.63
CA ALA A 12 2.20 -21.46 18.62
C ALA A 12 1.26 -20.31 19.02
N PRO A 13 1.00 -19.34 18.13
CA PRO A 13 -0.03 -18.34 18.41
C PRO A 13 -1.30 -19.11 18.79
N LYS A 14 -1.92 -18.72 19.91
CA LYS A 14 -3.11 -19.40 20.43
C LYS A 14 -4.08 -19.58 19.26
N PRO A 15 -4.62 -20.80 19.05
CA PRO A 15 -5.57 -21.04 17.96
C PRO A 15 -6.67 -20.00 18.08
N TYR A 16 -6.79 -19.14 17.07
CA TYR A 16 -7.84 -18.14 17.00
C TYR A 16 -9.16 -18.84 17.25
N GLY A 17 -9.82 -18.54 18.36
CA GLY A 17 -11.10 -19.12 18.68
C GLY A 17 -12.07 -18.76 17.57
N TYR A 18 -12.60 -19.75 16.86
CA TYR A 18 -13.54 -19.59 15.75
C TYR A 18 -14.89 -18.95 16.15
N GLY A 19 -14.99 -18.38 17.35
CA GLY A 19 -16.11 -17.57 17.82
C GLY A 19 -16.01 -16.09 17.42
N HIS A 20 -15.27 -15.76 16.35
CA HIS A 20 -15.32 -14.40 15.82
C HIS A 20 -16.72 -14.16 15.23
N PRO A 21 -17.46 -13.13 15.71
CA PRO A 21 -18.70 -12.72 15.07
C PRO A 21 -18.37 -12.50 13.60
N HIS A 22 -19.15 -13.09 12.68
CA HIS A 22 -18.91 -13.05 11.23
C HIS A 22 -18.16 -11.78 10.84
N ASN A 23 -16.87 -11.92 10.51
CA ASN A 23 -15.99 -10.78 10.26
C ASN A 23 -16.47 -10.10 8.98
N ASN A 24 -17.37 -9.15 9.18
CA ASN A 24 -17.85 -8.25 8.15
C ASN A 24 -16.69 -7.29 7.87
N ILE A 25 -15.91 -7.66 6.87
CA ILE A 25 -14.83 -6.84 6.33
C ILE A 25 -15.51 -5.87 5.37
N VAL A 26 -15.65 -4.60 5.78
CA VAL A 26 -16.21 -3.54 4.93
C VAL A 26 -17.63 -3.88 4.46
N GLY A 27 -18.43 -4.50 5.34
CA GLY A 27 -19.78 -4.97 5.00
C GLY A 27 -19.83 -6.24 4.14
N LEU A 28 -18.69 -6.82 3.75
CA LEU A 28 -18.61 -8.12 3.11
C LEU A 28 -18.36 -9.24 4.12
N GLN A 29 -19.13 -10.32 4.00
CA GLN A 29 -18.96 -11.50 4.83
C GLN A 29 -17.99 -12.47 4.17
N VAL A 30 -16.85 -12.75 4.81
CA VAL A 30 -15.90 -13.78 4.37
C VAL A 30 -16.55 -15.16 4.40
N ILE A 31 -16.40 -15.94 3.34
CA ILE A 31 -16.89 -17.32 3.27
C ILE A 31 -16.06 -18.19 4.23
N GLN A 32 -16.73 -19.10 4.94
CA GLN A 32 -16.07 -20.05 5.82
C GLN A 32 -15.06 -20.92 5.06
N TYR A 33 -13.88 -21.16 5.65
CA TYR A 33 -12.78 -21.90 5.01
C TYR A 33 -13.19 -23.26 4.41
N ARG A 34 -14.04 -24.03 5.11
CA ARG A 34 -14.54 -25.33 4.61
C ARG A 34 -15.28 -25.22 3.26
N SER A 35 -15.93 -24.08 3.03
CA SER A 35 -16.69 -23.77 1.82
C SER A 35 -15.83 -23.08 0.74
N TYR A 36 -14.71 -22.49 1.12
CA TYR A 36 -13.76 -21.89 0.18
C TYR A 36 -12.95 -22.99 -0.51
N GLN A 37 -13.24 -23.25 -1.79
CA GLN A 37 -12.69 -24.36 -2.59
C GLN A 37 -11.94 -23.87 -3.83
N ARG A 38 -11.52 -22.60 -3.84
CA ARG A 38 -10.79 -21.99 -4.95
C ARG A 38 -9.31 -22.03 -4.64
N ASP A 39 -8.48 -22.23 -5.66
CA ASP A 39 -7.04 -22.10 -5.51
C ASP A 39 -6.66 -20.63 -5.36
N ILE A 40 -5.54 -20.40 -4.69
CA ILE A 40 -4.99 -19.07 -4.46
C ILE A 40 -3.90 -18.84 -5.50
N SER A 41 -4.09 -17.88 -6.39
CA SER A 41 -3.07 -17.51 -7.36
C SER A 41 -1.97 -16.71 -6.67
N VAL A 42 -0.71 -17.12 -6.89
CA VAL A 42 0.47 -16.43 -6.36
C VAL A 42 1.11 -15.64 -7.49
N TYR A 43 1.42 -14.37 -7.20
CA TYR A 43 2.02 -13.45 -8.16
C TYR A 43 3.34 -12.88 -7.65
N HIS A 44 4.27 -12.65 -8.57
CA HIS A 44 5.40 -11.75 -8.38
C HIS A 44 5.07 -10.36 -8.94
N LEU A 45 5.18 -9.35 -8.08
CA LEU A 45 5.01 -7.94 -8.40
C LEU A 45 6.36 -7.32 -8.72
N HIS A 46 6.53 -6.87 -9.95
CA HIS A 46 7.78 -6.29 -10.44
C HIS A 46 7.97 -4.84 -9.95
N THR A 47 8.42 -4.68 -8.70
CA THR A 47 8.59 -3.35 -8.09
C THR A 47 9.69 -2.49 -8.71
N HIS A 48 10.59 -3.10 -9.49
CA HIS A 48 11.58 -2.40 -10.30
C HIS A 48 10.97 -1.74 -11.55
N VAL A 49 9.82 -2.24 -12.03
CA VAL A 49 9.06 -1.66 -13.15
C VAL A 49 8.13 -0.56 -12.63
N LEU A 50 7.37 -0.86 -11.57
CA LEU A 50 6.43 0.10 -10.97
C LEU A 50 6.59 0.13 -9.45
N SER A 51 6.83 1.32 -8.90
CA SER A 51 7.01 1.45 -7.45
C SER A 51 5.78 0.92 -6.69
N PHE A 52 6.00 0.30 -5.54
CA PHE A 52 4.93 -0.24 -4.69
C PHE A 52 3.82 0.78 -4.41
N ARG A 53 4.20 2.05 -4.17
CA ARG A 53 3.21 3.13 -3.96
C ARG A 53 2.27 3.31 -5.15
N LEU A 54 2.81 3.30 -6.37
CA LEU A 54 2.02 3.44 -7.60
C LEU A 54 1.15 2.21 -7.86
N ILE A 55 1.65 1.01 -7.56
CA ILE A 55 0.85 -0.22 -7.59
C ILE A 55 -0.37 -0.10 -6.66
N CYS A 56 -0.15 0.34 -5.41
CA CYS A 56 -1.26 0.56 -4.48
C CYS A 56 -2.25 1.59 -5.01
N THR A 57 -1.77 2.69 -5.61
CA THR A 57 -2.66 3.69 -6.23
C THR A 57 -3.47 3.11 -7.40
N ALA A 58 -2.85 2.30 -8.26
CA ALA A 58 -3.53 1.65 -9.38
C ALA A 58 -4.57 0.62 -8.92
N LEU A 59 -4.30 -0.12 -7.83
CA LEU A 59 -5.28 -1.03 -7.22
C LEU A 59 -6.45 -0.27 -6.59
N GLN A 60 -6.17 0.86 -5.94
CA GLN A 60 -7.17 1.70 -5.28
C GLN A 60 -8.05 2.48 -6.26
N SER A 61 -7.58 2.72 -7.49
CA SER A 61 -8.36 3.40 -8.53
C SER A 61 -9.38 2.50 -9.22
N GLN A 62 -9.43 1.21 -8.88
CA GLN A 62 -10.35 0.26 -9.49
C GLN A 62 -11.76 0.50 -8.99
N LYS A 63 -12.75 0.34 -9.87
CA LYS A 63 -14.15 0.55 -9.53
C LYS A 63 -14.62 -0.38 -8.41
N GLU A 64 -14.09 -1.60 -8.40
CA GLU A 64 -14.45 -2.66 -7.47
C GLU A 64 -13.74 -2.53 -6.12
N TYR A 65 -12.72 -1.68 -6.00
CA TYR A 65 -11.96 -1.50 -4.77
C TYR A 65 -12.85 -0.96 -3.65
N LEU A 66 -12.79 -1.61 -2.49
CA LEU A 66 -13.55 -1.24 -1.31
C LEU A 66 -12.66 -0.66 -0.21
N ASP A 67 -11.62 -1.39 0.17
CA ASP A 67 -10.78 -0.98 1.31
C ASP A 67 -9.42 -1.68 1.32
N LYS A 68 -8.57 -1.25 2.26
CA LYS A 68 -7.28 -1.84 2.56
C LYS A 68 -7.17 -2.23 4.03
N LEU A 69 -6.90 -3.51 4.28
CA LEU A 69 -6.66 -4.05 5.62
C LEU A 69 -5.19 -4.45 5.81
N THR A 70 -4.81 -4.74 7.04
CA THR A 70 -3.51 -5.31 7.40
C THR A 70 -3.72 -6.64 8.11
N GLY A 71 -3.06 -7.69 7.60
CA GLY A 71 -3.08 -9.04 8.18
C GLY A 71 -1.69 -9.51 8.59
N PHE A 72 -1.61 -10.70 9.18
CA PHE A 72 -0.33 -11.38 9.42
C PHE A 72 0.13 -12.11 8.15
N ASP A 73 1.44 -12.23 7.93
CA ASP A 73 2.00 -13.02 6.83
C ASP A 73 2.06 -14.50 7.22
N PRO A 74 1.27 -15.40 6.57
CA PRO A 74 1.24 -16.81 6.92
C PRO A 74 2.57 -17.54 6.61
N LEU A 75 3.41 -16.95 5.76
CA LEU A 75 4.68 -17.53 5.32
C LEU A 75 5.89 -16.98 6.08
N HIS A 76 5.69 -16.03 7.01
CA HIS A 76 6.79 -15.31 7.67
C HIS A 76 7.83 -16.21 8.36
N ASN A 77 7.37 -17.33 8.94
CA ASN A 77 8.21 -18.24 9.71
C ASN A 77 8.56 -19.52 8.96
N LEU A 78 8.23 -19.60 7.66
CA LEU A 78 8.56 -20.75 6.82
C LEU A 78 9.89 -20.49 6.12
N GLU A 79 10.74 -21.51 6.09
CA GLU A 79 11.93 -21.47 5.26
C GLU A 79 11.51 -21.56 3.80
N VAL A 80 12.01 -20.64 2.98
CA VAL A 80 11.85 -20.69 1.53
C VAL A 80 12.70 -21.85 1.03
N VAL A 81 12.11 -22.71 0.21
CA VAL A 81 12.80 -23.84 -0.40
C VAL A 81 13.76 -23.30 -1.46
N GLU A 82 14.94 -23.91 -1.58
CA GLU A 82 15.91 -23.52 -2.62
C GLU A 82 15.27 -23.64 -4.01
N GLY A 83 15.36 -22.57 -4.80
CA GLY A 83 14.71 -22.43 -6.12
C GLY A 83 13.32 -21.79 -6.10
N ASP A 84 12.72 -21.60 -4.92
CA ASP A 84 11.43 -20.90 -4.73
C ASP A 84 11.65 -19.46 -4.22
N GLU A 85 12.84 -18.89 -4.44
CA GLU A 85 13.15 -17.55 -3.99
C GLU A 85 12.47 -16.48 -4.85
N ILE A 86 11.93 -15.46 -4.17
CA ILE A 86 11.42 -14.27 -4.83
C ILE A 86 12.58 -13.50 -5.47
N SER A 87 12.53 -13.33 -6.79
CA SER A 87 13.54 -12.60 -7.55
C SER A 87 13.83 -11.20 -6.97
N PRO A 88 15.09 -10.72 -7.05
CA PRO A 88 15.42 -9.36 -6.63
C PRO A 88 14.55 -8.31 -7.33
N GLY A 89 14.06 -7.33 -6.58
CA GLY A 89 13.13 -6.33 -7.12
C GLY A 89 11.70 -6.82 -7.33
N CYS A 90 11.36 -8.05 -6.89
CA CYS A 90 10.00 -8.55 -6.81
C CYS A 90 9.46 -8.55 -5.38
N ILE A 91 8.14 -8.55 -5.28
CA ILE A 91 7.35 -8.75 -4.07
C ILE A 91 6.30 -9.81 -4.38
N GLU A 92 6.04 -10.72 -3.46
CA GLU A 92 4.99 -11.72 -3.64
C GLU A 92 3.62 -11.18 -3.23
N ALA A 93 2.59 -11.60 -3.96
CA ALA A 93 1.19 -11.38 -3.63
C ALA A 93 0.37 -12.66 -3.79
N ALA A 94 -0.70 -12.76 -3.01
CA ALA A 94 -1.64 -13.89 -3.05
C ALA A 94 -3.05 -13.37 -3.32
N TYR A 95 -3.70 -13.92 -4.34
CA TYR A 95 -5.05 -13.53 -4.75
C TYR A 95 -6.07 -14.62 -4.38
N LEU A 96 -7.11 -14.22 -3.65
CA LEU A 96 -8.18 -15.08 -3.19
C LEU A 96 -9.47 -14.72 -3.97
N PRO A 97 -9.78 -15.41 -5.08
CA PRO A 97 -10.98 -15.14 -5.87
C PRO A 97 -12.23 -15.61 -5.12
N ASN A 98 -13.34 -14.86 -5.21
CA ASN A 98 -14.64 -15.25 -4.64
C ASN A 98 -14.57 -15.66 -3.16
N VAL A 99 -13.75 -14.96 -2.36
CA VAL A 99 -13.58 -15.25 -0.93
C VAL A 99 -14.67 -14.64 -0.05
N PHE A 100 -15.40 -13.66 -0.59
CA PHE A 100 -16.56 -13.05 0.06
C PHE A 100 -17.88 -13.56 -0.54
N HIS A 101 -18.95 -13.50 0.24
CA HIS A 101 -20.30 -13.68 -0.30
C HIS A 101 -20.57 -12.61 -1.38
N GLY A 102 -21.16 -13.00 -2.51
CA GLY A 102 -21.44 -12.07 -3.61
C GLY A 102 -20.29 -11.81 -4.59
N HIS A 103 -19.34 -12.75 -4.73
CA HIS A 103 -18.24 -12.72 -5.71
C HIS A 103 -17.09 -11.74 -5.44
N GLY A 104 -17.01 -11.17 -4.24
CA GLY A 104 -15.87 -10.34 -3.84
C GLY A 104 -14.56 -11.12 -3.78
N SER A 105 -13.45 -10.42 -4.00
CA SER A 105 -12.10 -10.98 -4.01
C SER A 105 -11.15 -10.18 -3.09
N ALA A 106 -10.01 -10.79 -2.76
CA ALA A 106 -8.98 -10.13 -1.95
C ALA A 106 -7.59 -10.38 -2.52
N LEU A 107 -6.71 -9.37 -2.48
CA LEU A 107 -5.31 -9.47 -2.86
C LEU A 107 -4.43 -9.13 -1.66
N ALA A 108 -3.65 -10.07 -1.16
CA ALA A 108 -2.61 -9.82 -0.18
C ALA A 108 -1.30 -9.46 -0.87
N ILE A 109 -0.64 -8.39 -0.44
CA ILE A 109 0.73 -8.06 -0.88
C ILE A 109 1.65 -8.09 0.33
N ARG A 110 2.73 -8.86 0.24
CA ARG A 110 3.75 -8.94 1.30
C ARG A 110 4.58 -7.65 1.30
N THR A 111 4.71 -6.98 2.45
CA THR A 111 5.51 -5.75 2.53
C THR A 111 6.88 -6.02 3.13
N LYS A 112 7.94 -5.52 2.48
CA LYS A 112 9.30 -5.56 3.04
C LYS A 112 9.47 -4.59 4.22
N GLN A 113 8.57 -3.61 4.37
CA GLN A 113 8.65 -2.58 5.41
C GLN A 113 8.29 -3.11 6.79
N GLU A 114 7.36 -4.07 6.85
CA GLU A 114 6.86 -4.64 8.10
C GLU A 114 6.90 -6.17 7.99
N PRO A 115 8.04 -6.80 8.34
CA PRO A 115 8.18 -8.25 8.32
C PRO A 115 7.06 -8.93 9.13
N GLY A 116 6.49 -9.99 8.58
CA GLY A 116 5.40 -10.71 9.23
C GLY A 116 4.02 -10.11 8.98
N ARG A 117 3.89 -9.13 8.09
CA ARG A 117 2.61 -8.51 7.73
C ARG A 117 2.37 -8.48 6.24
N VAL A 118 1.08 -8.48 5.89
CA VAL A 118 0.58 -8.30 4.52
C VAL A 118 -0.45 -7.19 4.47
N GLU A 119 -0.47 -6.45 3.36
CA GLU A 119 -1.54 -5.51 3.06
C GLU A 119 -2.60 -6.22 2.21
N TRP A 120 -3.84 -6.26 2.68
CA TRP A 120 -4.97 -6.84 1.97
C TRP A 120 -5.73 -5.75 1.24
N PHE A 121 -5.91 -5.88 -0.06
CA PHE A 121 -6.77 -5.04 -0.89
C PHE A 121 -8.07 -5.80 -1.15
N ILE A 122 -9.20 -5.19 -0.77
CA ILE A 122 -10.51 -5.82 -0.80
C ILE A 122 -11.30 -5.30 -1.98
N PHE A 123 -11.89 -6.20 -2.75
CA PHE A 123 -12.68 -5.87 -3.93
C PHE A 123 -14.08 -6.50 -3.86
N SER A 124 -15.07 -5.75 -4.32
CA SER A 124 -16.46 -6.19 -4.46
C SER A 124 -16.68 -7.21 -5.57
N GLY A 125 -15.73 -7.36 -6.50
CA GLY A 125 -15.77 -8.30 -7.61
C GLY A 125 -14.40 -8.92 -7.91
N PRO A 126 -14.30 -9.76 -8.95
CA PRO A 126 -13.03 -10.32 -9.41
C PRO A 126 -12.16 -9.25 -10.07
N VAL A 127 -10.84 -9.34 -9.87
CA VAL A 127 -9.84 -8.41 -10.45
C VAL A 127 -8.72 -9.09 -11.23
N ASP A 128 -8.76 -10.42 -11.33
CA ASP A 128 -7.80 -11.24 -12.06
C ASP A 128 -7.82 -10.99 -13.56
N ASP A 129 -9.01 -11.03 -14.18
CA ASP A 129 -9.17 -10.81 -15.62
C ASP A 129 -9.06 -9.34 -16.04
N THR A 130 -8.98 -8.43 -15.07
CA THR A 130 -8.81 -6.99 -15.31
C THR A 130 -7.41 -6.57 -14.89
N VAL A 131 -7.19 -6.25 -13.64
CA VAL A 131 -5.98 -5.56 -13.19
C VAL A 131 -4.79 -6.48 -13.13
N LEU A 132 -4.95 -7.69 -12.62
CA LEU A 132 -3.79 -8.60 -12.46
C LEU A 132 -3.27 -9.11 -13.80
N SER A 133 -4.13 -9.23 -14.81
CA SER A 133 -3.72 -9.65 -16.16
C SER A 133 -3.35 -8.48 -17.08
N GLN A 134 -3.96 -7.30 -16.91
CA GLN A 134 -3.86 -6.19 -17.86
C GLN A 134 -2.99 -5.01 -17.42
N LEU A 135 -2.56 -4.96 -16.15
CA LEU A 135 -1.78 -3.83 -15.66
C LEU A 135 -0.34 -3.87 -16.20
N VAL A 136 -0.03 -2.87 -17.04
CA VAL A 136 1.30 -2.66 -17.61
C VAL A 136 1.81 -1.26 -17.28
N PHE A 137 3.13 -1.12 -17.31
CA PHE A 137 3.80 0.19 -17.23
C PHE A 137 4.52 0.49 -18.54
N THR A 138 4.14 1.59 -19.19
CA THR A 138 4.69 2.02 -20.48
C THR A 138 4.80 3.54 -20.51
N ASN A 139 5.88 4.06 -21.08
CA ASN A 139 6.10 5.50 -21.26
C ASN A 139 5.94 6.33 -19.97
N GLY A 140 6.34 5.78 -18.81
CA GLY A 140 6.27 6.48 -17.52
C GLY A 140 4.88 6.51 -16.87
N SER A 141 3.86 5.87 -17.45
CA SER A 141 2.53 5.72 -16.87
C SER A 141 2.10 4.26 -16.81
N TRP A 142 1.22 3.94 -15.85
CA TRP A 142 0.53 2.66 -15.85
C TRP A 142 -0.77 2.76 -16.66
N ALA A 143 -1.18 1.63 -17.27
CA ALA A 143 -2.43 1.51 -18.01
C ALA A 143 -2.93 0.06 -17.93
N LEU A 144 -4.24 -0.13 -18.19
CA LEU A 144 -4.82 -1.44 -18.43
C LEU A 144 -4.79 -1.70 -19.94
N GLN A 145 -4.03 -2.71 -20.38
CA GLN A 145 -3.93 -3.09 -21.78
C GLN A 145 -4.46 -4.52 -21.97
N GLN A 146 -5.37 -4.70 -22.93
CA GLN A 146 -5.88 -6.02 -23.28
C GLN A 146 -4.91 -6.76 -24.20
N ASN A 147 -5.01 -8.10 -24.23
CA ASN A 147 -4.22 -8.98 -25.12
C ASN A 147 -2.70 -8.84 -24.97
N ILE A 148 -2.23 -8.64 -23.73
CA ILE A 148 -0.79 -8.64 -23.43
C ILE A 148 -0.28 -10.10 -23.47
N SER A 149 0.89 -10.31 -24.06
CA SER A 149 1.57 -11.61 -24.01
C SER A 149 1.91 -11.99 -22.56
N LEU A 150 1.82 -13.27 -22.22
CA LEU A 150 2.25 -13.75 -20.90
C LEU A 150 3.73 -13.41 -20.60
N GLU A 151 4.55 -13.30 -21.65
CA GLU A 151 5.98 -12.99 -21.56
C GLU A 151 6.30 -11.48 -21.65
N ASP A 152 5.29 -10.60 -21.61
CA ASP A 152 5.53 -9.16 -21.72
C ASP A 152 6.21 -8.60 -20.46
N THR A 153 7.44 -8.13 -20.62
CA THR A 153 8.26 -7.58 -19.52
C THR A 153 7.67 -6.32 -18.89
N ARG A 154 6.68 -5.68 -19.53
CA ARG A 154 5.99 -4.50 -19.00
C ARG A 154 4.90 -4.86 -18.00
N LYS A 155 4.53 -6.13 -17.92
CA LYS A 155 3.50 -6.62 -17.00
C LYS A 155 3.96 -6.47 -15.55
N ILE A 156 3.08 -5.97 -14.70
CA ILE A 156 3.39 -5.73 -13.29
C ILE A 156 3.22 -6.98 -12.44
N PHE A 157 2.25 -7.82 -12.78
CA PHE A 157 1.93 -9.05 -12.07
C PHE A 157 2.28 -10.26 -12.93
N ASP A 158 3.31 -10.98 -12.53
CA ASP A 158 3.63 -12.28 -13.12
C ASP A 158 3.04 -13.39 -12.26
N ILE A 159 2.37 -14.36 -12.88
CA ILE A 159 1.77 -15.48 -12.13
C ILE A 159 2.81 -16.58 -11.99
N VAL A 160 3.14 -16.94 -10.75
CA VAL A 160 4.23 -17.88 -10.47
C VAL A 160 3.75 -19.23 -9.95
N GLY A 161 2.49 -19.31 -9.53
CA GLY A 161 1.93 -20.58 -9.10
C GLY A 161 0.53 -20.46 -8.52
N TYR A 162 0.07 -21.60 -8.00
CA TYR A 162 -1.22 -21.74 -7.35
C TYR A 162 -1.03 -22.51 -6.03
N VAL A 163 -1.63 -22.00 -4.96
CA VAL A 163 -1.76 -22.75 -3.71
C VAL A 163 -3.08 -23.47 -3.75
N GLU A 164 -3.03 -24.76 -4.06
CA GLU A 164 -4.21 -25.61 -4.01
C GLU A 164 -4.62 -25.88 -2.56
N LYS A 165 -5.94 -25.99 -2.33
CA LYS A 165 -6.46 -26.45 -1.03
C LYS A 165 -6.01 -27.88 -0.68
N GLY A 166 -5.73 -28.70 -1.70
CA GLY A 166 -5.27 -30.08 -1.57
C GLY A 166 -6.37 -31.09 -1.20
N LEU A 167 -7.64 -30.68 -1.21
CA LEU A 167 -8.78 -31.56 -0.92
C LEU A 167 -9.95 -31.20 -1.84
N ALA A 168 -10.52 -32.21 -2.51
CA ALA A 168 -11.75 -32.04 -3.29
C ALA A 168 -13.01 -31.89 -2.41
N THR A 169 -12.92 -32.27 -1.13
CA THR A 169 -14.06 -32.27 -0.20
C THR A 169 -14.08 -31.02 0.68
N ARG A 170 -15.26 -30.73 1.28
CA ARG A 170 -15.45 -29.62 2.23
C ARG A 170 -14.89 -29.90 3.63
N THR A 171 -13.80 -30.64 3.73
CA THR A 171 -13.14 -30.95 5.00
C THR A 171 -11.96 -30.01 5.26
N VAL A 172 -11.65 -29.78 6.54
CA VAL A 172 -10.51 -28.92 6.95
C VAL A 172 -9.30 -29.76 7.34
N LYS A 173 -9.53 -30.98 7.85
CA LYS A 173 -8.47 -31.90 8.25
C LYS A 173 -7.74 -32.41 7.00
N GLY A 174 -6.46 -32.10 6.89
CA GLY A 174 -5.64 -32.44 5.72
C GLY A 174 -5.59 -31.36 4.64
N ALA A 175 -6.27 -30.22 4.82
CA ALA A 175 -6.16 -29.11 3.89
C ALA A 175 -4.74 -28.51 3.92
N ASN A 176 -4.28 -27.99 2.79
CA ASN A 176 -2.99 -27.32 2.67
C ASN A 176 -2.90 -26.19 3.72
N ARG A 177 -1.81 -26.22 4.50
CA ARG A 177 -1.56 -25.29 5.60
C ARG A 177 -1.36 -23.86 5.12
N GLU A 178 -0.71 -23.68 3.97
CA GLU A 178 -0.49 -22.36 3.37
C GLU A 178 -1.82 -21.78 2.88
N HIS A 179 -2.60 -22.56 2.14
CA HIS A 179 -3.92 -22.14 1.67
C HIS A 179 -4.83 -21.72 2.84
N LYS A 180 -4.81 -22.50 3.92
CA LYS A 180 -5.52 -22.13 5.17
C LYS A 180 -4.93 -20.89 5.81
N GLY A 181 -3.61 -20.74 5.84
CA GLY A 181 -2.92 -19.60 6.42
C GLY A 181 -3.29 -18.28 5.76
N TRP A 182 -3.37 -18.25 4.43
CA TRP A 182 -3.84 -17.07 3.69
C TRP A 182 -5.29 -16.72 4.03
N HIS A 183 -6.18 -17.70 4.08
CA HIS A 183 -7.59 -17.48 4.46
C HIS A 183 -7.75 -16.99 5.91
N ASP A 184 -7.04 -17.60 6.85
CA ASP A 184 -7.02 -17.19 8.25
C ASP A 184 -6.44 -15.77 8.39
N SER A 185 -5.40 -15.42 7.62
CA SER A 185 -4.82 -14.07 7.59
C SER A 185 -5.83 -13.01 7.15
N LEU A 186 -6.60 -13.29 6.10
CA LEU A 186 -7.67 -12.40 5.66
C LEU A 186 -8.75 -12.26 6.74
N CYS A 187 -9.16 -13.37 7.36
CA CYS A 187 -10.17 -13.35 8.43
C CYS A 187 -9.70 -12.52 9.63
N ALA A 188 -8.42 -12.57 10.00
CA ALA A 188 -7.85 -11.81 11.10
C ALA A 188 -7.37 -10.40 10.69
N ALA A 189 -7.58 -10.00 9.44
CA ALA A 189 -7.13 -8.70 8.96
C ALA A 189 -7.98 -7.57 9.55
N GLU A 190 -7.32 -6.47 9.90
CA GLU A 190 -7.97 -5.31 10.52
C GLU A 190 -7.64 -4.02 9.76
N GLU A 191 -8.52 -3.03 9.85
CA GLU A 191 -8.25 -1.70 9.33
C GLU A 191 -7.12 -1.06 10.16
N ARG A 192 -6.10 -0.55 9.49
CA ARG A 192 -4.97 0.08 10.18
C ARG A 192 -5.41 1.41 10.78
N LYS A 193 -5.76 1.40 12.07
CA LYS A 193 -6.01 2.63 12.84
C LYS A 193 -4.76 3.50 12.83
N LYS A 194 -4.76 4.53 11.98
CA LYS A 194 -3.71 5.56 12.00
C LYS A 194 -4.00 6.51 13.16
N THR A 195 -3.23 6.39 14.24
CA THR A 195 -3.22 7.43 15.27
C THR A 195 -2.58 8.68 14.69
N LEU A 196 -3.40 9.61 14.21
CA LEU A 196 -2.93 10.93 13.81
C LEU A 196 -2.51 11.66 15.08
N LYS A 197 -1.20 11.73 15.33
CA LYS A 197 -0.65 12.60 16.36
C LYS A 197 -0.68 14.02 15.81
N LEU A 198 -1.79 14.72 16.05
CA LEU A 198 -1.88 16.16 15.79
C LEU A 198 -0.86 16.86 16.69
N THR A 199 0.27 17.26 16.11
CA THR A 199 1.23 18.11 16.83
C THR A 199 0.88 19.56 16.57
N TRP A 200 0.81 20.38 17.61
CA TRP A 200 0.64 21.84 17.52
C TRP A 200 1.79 22.57 16.80
N ARG A 201 2.85 21.85 16.37
CA ARG A 201 3.97 22.44 15.61
C ARG A 201 3.44 23.00 14.28
N GLY A 202 3.48 24.32 14.15
CA GLY A 202 3.08 25.04 12.95
C GLY A 202 1.63 25.52 12.93
N PHE A 203 0.77 25.10 13.88
CA PHE A 203 -0.62 25.57 13.93
C PHE A 203 -0.68 27.09 14.18
N GLY A 204 0.13 27.60 15.12
CA GLY A 204 0.24 29.04 15.38
C GLY A 204 0.97 29.82 14.26
N ALA A 205 1.96 29.21 13.61
CA ALA A 205 2.71 29.86 12.54
C ALA A 205 1.86 30.03 11.28
N ASN A 206 1.08 29.02 10.90
CA ASN A 206 0.16 29.10 9.76
C ASN A 206 -0.99 30.07 10.03
N LEU A 207 -1.56 30.05 11.25
CA LEU A 207 -2.58 31.02 11.66
C LEU A 207 -2.06 32.46 11.67
N SER A 208 -0.84 32.69 12.19
CA SER A 208 -0.21 34.01 12.17
C SER A 208 0.03 34.48 10.73
N ALA A 209 0.59 33.62 9.87
CA ALA A 209 0.85 33.97 8.47
C ALA A 209 -0.44 34.28 7.70
N GLU A 210 -1.54 33.57 7.97
CA GLU A 210 -2.84 33.87 7.37
C GLU A 210 -3.41 35.21 7.89
N HIS A 211 -3.29 35.46 9.19
CA HIS A 211 -3.73 36.72 9.79
C HIS A 211 -2.94 37.92 9.27
N ASP A 212 -1.63 37.77 9.10
CA ASP A 212 -0.76 38.80 8.52
C ASP A 212 -1.09 39.06 7.05
N LYS A 213 -1.37 38.01 6.26
CA LYS A 213 -1.89 38.16 4.90
C LYS A 213 -3.20 38.95 4.85
N ARG A 214 -4.14 38.67 5.76
CA ARG A 214 -5.41 39.42 5.85
C ARG A 214 -5.18 40.89 6.23
N ARG A 215 -4.23 41.19 7.12
CA ARG A 215 -3.86 42.57 7.47
C ARG A 215 -3.24 43.31 6.29
N LEU A 216 -2.29 42.69 5.59
CA LEU A 216 -1.67 43.23 4.38
C LEU A 216 -2.72 43.51 3.28
N LYS A 217 -3.69 42.61 3.10
CA LYS A 217 -4.77 42.81 2.14
C LYS A 217 -5.63 44.02 2.49
N LYS A 218 -6.07 44.14 3.75
CA LYS A 218 -6.85 45.30 4.23
C LYS A 218 -6.08 46.62 4.09
N MET A 219 -4.76 46.62 4.34
CA MET A 219 -3.93 47.81 4.16
C MET A 219 -3.85 48.25 2.70
N LYS A 220 -3.72 47.30 1.77
CA LYS A 220 -3.76 47.61 0.33
C LYS A 220 -5.12 48.18 -0.09
N GLU A 221 -6.22 47.53 0.30
CA GLU A 221 -7.59 47.99 0.01
C GLU A 221 -7.82 49.42 0.51
N SER A 222 -7.37 49.77 1.72
CA SER A 222 -7.49 51.15 2.26
C SER A 222 -6.63 52.19 1.54
N THR A 223 -5.50 51.78 0.96
CA THR A 223 -4.60 52.69 0.23
C THR A 223 -5.16 53.03 -1.15
N ASP A 224 -5.77 52.03 -1.80
CA ASP A 224 -6.43 52.21 -3.10
C ASP A 224 -7.69 53.09 -2.97
N GLU A 225 -8.45 52.97 -1.87
CA GLU A 225 -9.60 53.85 -1.58
C GLU A 225 -9.21 55.32 -1.34
N GLN A 226 -8.05 55.59 -0.72
CA GLN A 226 -7.57 56.97 -0.51
C GLN A 226 -6.99 57.61 -1.78
N ASN A 227 -6.38 56.82 -2.66
CA ASN A 227 -5.85 57.33 -3.94
C ASN A 227 -6.93 57.50 -5.02
N GLY A 228 -8.09 56.84 -4.89
CA GLY A 228 -9.21 56.93 -5.86
C GLY A 228 -10.03 58.23 -5.81
N ASN A 229 -9.76 59.16 -4.89
CA ASN A 229 -10.60 60.34 -4.65
C ASN A 229 -10.01 61.68 -5.13
N TRP A 230 -8.93 61.69 -5.93
CA TRP A 230 -8.24 62.92 -6.36
C TRP A 230 -7.97 63.04 -7.87
N GLY A 231 -8.92 62.64 -8.71
CA GLY A 231 -8.92 63.00 -10.14
C GLY A 231 -10.22 62.55 -10.79
N GLY A 232 -11.27 63.37 -10.94
CA GLY A 232 -11.23 64.77 -11.30
C GLY A 232 -11.17 64.86 -12.83
N ASP A 233 -12.34 65.10 -13.43
CA ASP A 233 -12.56 65.45 -14.83
C ASP A 233 -11.33 66.10 -15.50
N THR A 234 -10.83 65.49 -16.58
CA THR A 234 -10.08 66.24 -17.58
C THR A 234 -10.53 65.80 -18.97
N LEU A 235 -11.01 66.80 -19.70
CA LEU A 235 -11.59 66.79 -21.03
C LEU A 235 -10.71 66.15 -22.11
N ILE A 236 -11.40 65.49 -23.05
CA ILE A 236 -11.28 65.55 -24.53
C ILE A 236 -9.87 65.71 -25.11
N GLY A 237 -9.45 64.69 -25.87
CA GLY A 237 -8.38 64.79 -26.85
C GLY A 237 -8.36 63.60 -27.79
N ASP A 238 -9.13 63.70 -28.89
CA ASP A 238 -9.02 62.83 -30.07
C ASP A 238 -7.57 62.79 -30.59
N GLY A 239 -7.06 61.58 -30.83
CA GLY A 239 -5.71 61.37 -31.36
C GLY A 239 -5.50 59.97 -31.90
N LYS A 240 -5.85 59.77 -33.17
CA LYS A 240 -5.39 58.66 -34.03
C LYS A 240 -3.86 58.59 -34.04
N GLU A 241 -3.29 57.38 -33.94
CA GLU A 241 -2.21 56.82 -34.81
C GLU A 241 -1.78 55.46 -34.23
N LYS A 242 -2.05 54.34 -34.90
CA LYS A 242 -1.11 53.61 -35.78
C LYS A 242 0.30 53.47 -35.20
N ASN A 243 0.69 52.26 -34.77
CA ASN A 243 1.61 51.37 -35.50
C ASN A 243 2.34 50.37 -34.59
N ALA A 244 2.76 49.29 -35.26
CA ALA A 244 3.97 48.49 -35.01
C ALA A 244 3.95 47.46 -33.87
N VAL A 245 3.62 46.23 -34.27
CA VAL A 245 4.57 45.10 -34.36
C VAL A 245 5.85 45.29 -33.53
N SER A 246 6.02 44.44 -32.50
CA SER A 246 7.36 44.04 -32.06
C SER A 246 7.32 42.61 -31.54
N GLN A 247 7.94 41.72 -32.31
CA GLN A 247 8.36 40.40 -31.88
C GLN A 247 9.41 40.55 -30.77
N ARG A 248 9.28 39.81 -29.68
CA ARG A 248 10.44 39.40 -28.88
C ARG A 248 10.26 37.98 -28.38
N ALA A 249 11.13 37.12 -28.92
CA ALA A 249 11.57 35.89 -28.31
C ALA A 249 12.16 36.17 -26.91
N GLY A 250 11.97 35.21 -26.01
CA GLY A 250 12.53 35.21 -24.67
C GLY A 250 12.48 33.81 -24.11
N GLU A 251 13.44 32.98 -24.54
CA GLU A 251 13.91 31.82 -23.78
C GLU A 251 14.21 32.25 -22.34
N ALA A 252 13.66 31.52 -21.38
CA ALA A 252 14.15 31.51 -20.01
C ALA A 252 14.32 30.05 -19.59
N ASP A 253 15.55 29.61 -19.80
CA ASP A 253 16.19 28.43 -19.23
C ASP A 253 16.38 28.68 -17.72
N GLU A 254 15.54 28.09 -16.87
CA GLU A 254 15.79 28.03 -15.42
C GLU A 254 16.37 26.66 -15.06
N THR A 255 17.68 26.58 -15.26
CA THR A 255 18.54 25.69 -14.50
C THR A 255 18.51 26.04 -13.00
N ASN A 256 18.59 24.99 -12.18
CA ASN A 256 19.43 24.94 -10.97
C ASN A 256 18.90 25.57 -9.67
N VAL A 257 18.40 24.75 -8.75
CA VAL A 257 18.86 24.79 -7.34
C VAL A 257 18.96 23.36 -6.79
N GLY A 258 20.19 22.84 -6.77
CA GLY A 258 20.55 21.74 -5.88
C GLY A 258 20.56 22.22 -4.43
N ILE A 259 19.97 21.44 -3.52
CA ILE A 259 20.26 21.53 -2.10
C ILE A 259 20.86 20.20 -1.66
N ARG A 260 22.19 20.24 -1.56
CA ARG A 260 23.05 19.29 -0.87
C ARG A 260 22.73 19.26 0.63
N SER A 261 22.79 18.05 1.17
CA SER A 261 23.38 17.66 2.46
C SER A 261 23.04 18.47 3.71
N ARG A 262 22.44 17.79 4.69
CA ARG A 262 23.08 17.66 6.02
C ARG A 262 22.94 16.25 6.58
N ARG A 263 24.10 15.60 6.70
CA ARG A 263 24.39 14.60 7.74
C ARG A 263 24.03 15.19 9.10
N LEU A 264 23.34 14.42 9.93
CA LEU A 264 23.50 14.51 11.38
C LEU A 264 23.85 13.12 11.91
N VAL A 265 25.13 13.04 12.24
CA VAL A 265 25.75 12.03 13.11
C VAL A 265 25.15 12.21 14.50
N GLY A 266 24.71 11.12 15.13
CA GLY A 266 24.05 11.21 16.43
C GLY A 266 24.05 9.90 17.22
N ALA A 267 25.23 9.58 17.76
CA ALA A 267 25.48 8.92 19.03
C ALA A 267 24.76 7.60 19.40
N LYS A 268 25.61 6.58 19.53
CA LYS A 268 25.51 5.38 20.35
C LYS A 268 24.82 5.62 21.71
N LYS A 269 23.96 4.71 22.14
CA LYS A 269 23.85 4.36 23.56
C LYS A 269 23.67 2.86 23.75
N THR A 270 24.77 2.28 24.20
CA THR A 270 24.95 0.95 24.76
C THR A 270 24.12 0.82 26.04
N THR A 271 23.33 -0.25 26.18
CA THR A 271 22.82 -0.68 27.48
C THR A 271 22.79 -2.20 27.57
N HIS A 272 23.79 -2.70 28.29
CA HIS A 272 23.82 -3.83 29.22
C HIS A 272 22.96 -5.08 28.96
N LEU A 273 23.69 -6.12 28.60
CA LEU A 273 23.47 -7.52 28.96
C LEU A 273 23.09 -7.69 30.45
N ARG A 274 22.07 -8.50 30.72
CA ARG A 274 21.97 -9.29 31.95
C ARG A 274 21.82 -10.77 31.57
N PRO A 275 22.59 -11.69 32.18
CA PRO A 275 22.33 -13.11 32.06
C PRO A 275 21.18 -13.48 33.00
N ASN A 276 20.27 -14.33 32.56
CA ASN A 276 19.32 -14.98 33.46
C ASN A 276 19.55 -16.49 33.43
N THR A 277 20.17 -16.96 34.50
CA THR A 277 20.36 -18.35 34.90
C THR A 277 19.08 -18.95 35.48
N ALA A 278 18.99 -20.29 35.42
CA ALA A 278 18.11 -21.19 36.17
C ALA A 278 16.66 -21.32 35.64
N ASN A 279 16.05 -22.50 35.44
CA ASN A 279 16.24 -23.82 36.03
C ASN A 279 15.83 -24.92 35.03
N ALA A 280 16.64 -25.97 34.92
CA ALA A 280 16.25 -27.24 34.30
C ALA A 280 15.57 -28.11 35.36
N MET A 281 14.27 -28.37 35.19
CA MET A 281 13.54 -29.42 35.91
C MET A 281 13.61 -30.71 35.10
N LEU A 282 14.28 -31.72 35.64
CA LEU A 282 14.22 -33.10 35.15
C LEU A 282 12.85 -33.71 35.49
N PRO A 283 12.22 -34.48 34.58
CA PRO A 283 11.06 -35.28 34.92
C PRO A 283 11.47 -36.56 35.69
N PRO A 284 10.61 -37.05 36.60
CA PRO A 284 10.85 -38.27 37.35
C PRO A 284 10.77 -39.50 36.43
N GLN A 285 11.78 -40.36 36.52
CA GLN A 285 11.72 -41.74 36.06
C GLN A 285 10.72 -42.51 36.92
N ARG A 286 9.82 -43.27 36.29
CA ARG A 286 8.96 -44.24 36.96
C ARG A 286 9.41 -45.67 36.59
N PRO A 287 9.21 -46.63 37.52
CA PRO A 287 9.74 -48.00 37.45
C PRO A 287 9.12 -48.84 36.33
#